data_AF-A0A0F0DLQ9-F1
#
_entry.id   AF-A0A0F0DLQ9-F1
#
_cell.length_a   1.000
_cell.length_b   1.000
_cell.length_c   1.000
_cell.angle_alpha   90.00
_cell.angle_beta   90.00
_cell.angle_gamma   90.00
#
_symmetry.space_group_name_H-M   'P 1'
#
loop_
_entity.id
_entity.type
_entity.pdbx_description
1 polymer ?
#
loop_
_entity_poly.entity_id
_entity_poly.type
_entity_poly.pdbx_seq_one_letter_code
_entity_poly.pdbx_strand_id
1 'polypeptide(L)'
;MGQAKQHGKRLSDIVTVVAGYLQDLKGGKLFAYLAALACGPTDFSVAAADERRRQQRAAEEQRVKRRAKLFRQRFAGTTLTNRTQTKLYVIDQRARFVEVVEAGRSATGPLTETEPWIERLRSGDLRLATAEVERAFGRHSLPVSLALN
;
A
#
# COMPACT_ATOMS: atom_id res chain seq x y z
N MET A 1 26.89 -23.18 -14.87
CA MET A 1 26.66 -22.13 -13.86
C MET A 1 27.93 -21.85 -13.03
N GLY A 2 29.06 -21.54 -13.68
CA GLY A 2 30.37 -21.42 -13.01
C GLY A 2 31.05 -20.06 -13.11
N GLN A 3 30.83 -19.29 -14.18
CA GLN A 3 31.69 -18.14 -14.51
C GLN A 3 31.57 -16.97 -13.52
N ALA A 4 30.35 -16.50 -13.19
CA ALA A 4 30.20 -15.42 -12.21
C ALA A 4 30.78 -15.78 -10.83
N LYS A 5 30.54 -17.02 -10.37
CA LYS A 5 31.06 -17.54 -9.10
C LYS A 5 32.59 -17.68 -9.11
N GLN A 6 33.17 -18.12 -10.23
CA GLN A 6 34.62 -18.20 -10.43
C GLN A 6 35.30 -16.83 -10.35
N HIS A 7 34.61 -15.76 -10.76
CA HIS A 7 35.08 -14.38 -10.66
C HIS A 7 34.65 -13.68 -9.36
N GLY A 8 34.12 -14.41 -8.37
CA GLY A 8 33.71 -13.84 -7.07
C GLY A 8 32.46 -12.96 -7.13
N LYS A 9 31.71 -12.97 -8.23
CA LYS A 9 30.53 -12.13 -8.46
C LYS A 9 29.23 -12.91 -8.32
N ARG A 10 28.17 -12.18 -7.96
CA ARG A 10 26.81 -12.74 -7.93
C ARG A 10 26.10 -12.42 -9.24
N LEU A 11 25.67 -13.47 -9.94
CA LEU A 11 24.89 -13.32 -11.17
C LEU A 11 23.60 -12.53 -10.94
N SER A 12 22.98 -12.68 -9.75
CA SER A 12 21.79 -11.91 -9.37
C SER A 12 22.05 -10.40 -9.32
N ASP A 13 23.23 -9.95 -8.88
CA ASP A 13 23.57 -8.53 -8.84
C ASP A 13 23.71 -7.96 -10.26
N ILE A 14 24.42 -8.69 -11.13
CA ILE A 14 24.55 -8.35 -12.55
C ILE A 14 23.16 -8.21 -13.18
N VAL A 15 22.34 -9.26 -13.07
CA VAL A 15 21.00 -9.29 -13.65
C VAL A 15 20.10 -8.17 -13.10
N THR A 16 20.20 -7.85 -11.81
CA THR A 16 19.41 -6.76 -11.20
C THR A 16 19.73 -5.42 -11.88
N VAL A 17 21.00 -5.14 -12.13
CA VAL A 17 21.45 -3.86 -12.71
C VAL A 17 21.14 -3.78 -14.20
N VAL A 18 21.31 -4.87 -14.94
CA VAL A 18 21.12 -4.87 -16.40
C VAL A 18 19.72 -5.30 -16.85
N ALA A 19 18.79 -5.55 -15.91
CA ALA A 19 17.46 -6.11 -16.18
C ALA A 19 16.72 -5.43 -17.34
N GLY A 20 16.80 -4.10 -17.47
CA GLY A 20 16.20 -3.35 -18.57
C GLY A 20 16.78 -3.70 -19.94
N TYR A 21 18.08 -3.92 -20.04
CA TYR A 21 18.76 -4.28 -21.30
C TYR A 21 18.60 -5.76 -21.67
N LEU A 22 18.24 -6.61 -20.70
CA LEU A 22 18.03 -8.04 -20.96
C LEU A 22 16.68 -8.32 -21.63
N GLN A 23 15.71 -7.40 -21.56
CA GLN A 23 14.35 -7.62 -22.09
C GLN A 23 14.34 -7.89 -23.60
N ASP A 24 15.27 -7.25 -24.33
CA ASP A 24 15.36 -7.34 -25.78
C ASP A 24 16.34 -8.43 -26.28
N LEU A 25 17.13 -9.02 -25.37
CA LEU A 25 18.15 -10.01 -25.71
C LEU A 25 17.64 -11.43 -25.46
N LYS A 26 17.74 -12.30 -26.48
CA LYS A 26 17.27 -13.70 -26.41
C LYS A 26 18.38 -14.70 -26.72
N GLY A 27 18.26 -15.89 -26.15
CA GLY A 27 19.08 -17.07 -26.48
C GLY A 27 20.58 -16.85 -26.30
N GLY A 28 21.38 -17.23 -27.30
CA GLY A 28 22.85 -17.20 -27.22
C GLY A 28 23.44 -15.80 -27.01
N LYS A 29 22.79 -14.75 -27.53
CA LYS A 29 23.24 -13.34 -27.34
C LYS A 29 23.14 -12.91 -25.88
N LEU A 30 22.04 -13.29 -25.21
CA LEU A 30 21.85 -13.04 -23.79
C LEU A 30 22.93 -13.73 -22.95
N PHE A 31 23.21 -15.00 -23.26
CA PHE A 31 24.24 -15.76 -22.56
C PHE A 31 25.63 -15.16 -22.74
N ALA A 32 26.01 -14.82 -23.98
CA ALA A 32 27.31 -14.21 -24.27
C ALA A 32 27.48 -12.86 -23.57
N TYR A 33 26.42 -12.04 -23.55
CA TYR A 33 26.42 -10.76 -22.85
C TYR A 33 26.60 -10.91 -21.35
N LEU A 34 25.84 -11.81 -20.71
CA LEU A 34 25.97 -12.09 -19.28
C LEU A 34 27.35 -12.68 -18.93
N ALA A 35 27.92 -13.53 -19.78
CA ALA A 35 29.26 -14.08 -19.61
C ALA A 35 30.32 -12.97 -19.68
N ALA A 36 30.22 -12.06 -20.66
CA ALA A 36 31.13 -10.92 -20.78
C ALA A 36 31.07 -10.01 -19.53
N LEU A 37 29.88 -9.73 -19.00
CA LEU A 37 29.70 -8.95 -17.78
C LEU A 37 30.23 -9.67 -16.53
N ALA A 38 30.07 -10.99 -16.48
CA ALA A 38 30.59 -11.81 -15.39
C ALA A 38 32.13 -11.83 -15.36
N CYS A 39 32.78 -11.91 -16.53
CA CYS A 39 34.23 -11.93 -16.67
C CYS A 39 34.89 -10.53 -16.68
N GLY A 40 34.14 -9.46 -16.91
CA GLY A 40 34.68 -8.09 -16.94
C GLY A 40 35.16 -7.58 -15.56
N PRO A 41 35.77 -6.39 -15.46
CA PRO A 41 36.31 -5.86 -14.20
C PRO A 41 35.26 -5.19 -13.29
N THR A 42 34.07 -4.88 -13.81
CA THR A 42 33.05 -4.08 -13.11
C THR A 42 32.45 -4.82 -11.91
N ASP A 43 32.41 -4.16 -10.75
CA ASP A 43 31.65 -4.63 -9.60
C ASP A 43 30.20 -4.13 -9.66
N PHE A 44 29.25 -5.06 -9.57
CA PHE A 44 27.81 -4.79 -9.63
C PHE A 44 27.16 -4.81 -8.24
N SER A 45 27.90 -5.13 -7.17
CA SER A 45 27.36 -5.30 -5.83
C SER A 45 26.68 -4.02 -5.29
N VAL A 46 27.35 -2.87 -5.41
CA VAL A 46 26.85 -1.56 -4.97
C VAL A 46 25.66 -1.12 -5.83
N ALA A 47 25.80 -1.17 -7.15
CA ALA A 47 24.74 -0.81 -8.08
C ALA A 47 23.48 -1.68 -7.89
N ALA A 48 23.65 -2.98 -7.63
CA ALA A 48 22.55 -3.88 -7.34
C ALA A 48 21.90 -3.59 -5.98
N ALA A 49 22.67 -3.19 -4.97
CA ALA A 49 22.14 -2.80 -3.67
C ALA A 49 21.27 -1.54 -3.77
N ASP A 50 21.72 -0.54 -4.51
CA ASP A 50 20.96 0.69 -4.75
C ASP A 50 19.69 0.43 -5.55
N GLU A 51 19.77 -0.39 -6.59
CA GLU A 51 18.61 -0.74 -7.41
C GLU A 51 17.57 -1.53 -6.60
N ARG A 52 17.99 -2.48 -5.75
CA ARG A 52 17.09 -3.17 -4.83
C ARG A 52 16.40 -2.22 -3.86
N ARG A 53 17.13 -1.25 -3.31
CA ARG A 53 16.54 -0.23 -2.41
C ARG A 53 15.49 0.60 -3.15
N ARG A 54 15.75 0.99 -4.40
CA ARG A 54 14.76 1.70 -5.25
C ARG A 54 13.53 0.86 -5.49
N GLN A 55 13.70 -0.40 -5.89
CA GLN A 55 12.59 -1.32 -6.13
C GLN A 55 11.76 -1.59 -4.87
N GLN A 56 12.42 -1.75 -3.71
CA GLN A 56 11.75 -1.92 -2.43
C GLN A 56 10.91 -0.68 -2.07
N ARG A 57 11.47 0.53 -2.19
CA ARG A 57 10.73 1.78 -1.94
C ARG A 57 9.54 1.93 -2.88
N ALA A 58 9.73 1.69 -4.18
CA ALA A 58 8.66 1.75 -5.16
C ALA A 58 7.54 0.74 -4.86
N ALA A 59 7.89 -0.49 -4.49
CA ALA A 59 6.93 -1.52 -4.10
C ALA A 59 6.19 -1.16 -2.81
N GLU A 60 6.88 -0.59 -1.83
CA GLU A 60 6.28 -0.12 -0.57
C GLU A 60 5.29 1.03 -0.81
N GLU A 61 5.68 2.03 -1.60
CA GLU A 61 4.79 3.13 -2.00
C GLU A 61 3.55 2.63 -2.74
N GLN A 62 3.72 1.68 -3.67
CA GLN A 62 2.59 1.07 -4.37
C GLN A 62 1.68 0.30 -3.41
N ARG A 63 2.26 -0.41 -2.43
CA ARG A 63 1.50 -1.16 -1.42
C ARG A 63 0.68 -0.22 -0.53
N VAL A 64 1.26 0.89 -0.08
CA VAL A 64 0.57 1.94 0.70
C VAL A 64 -0.56 2.54 -0.13
N LYS A 65 -0.28 2.98 -1.38
CA LYS A 65 -1.30 3.52 -2.29
C LYS A 65 -2.44 2.53 -2.53
N ARG A 66 -2.14 1.25 -2.71
CA ARG A 66 -3.15 0.19 -2.90
C ARG A 66 -4.01 -0.01 -1.64
N ARG A 67 -3.41 -0.05 -0.45
CA ARG A 67 -4.15 -0.15 0.83
C ARG A 67 -5.07 1.05 1.02
N ALA A 68 -4.55 2.26 0.81
CA ALA A 68 -5.33 3.50 0.88
C ALA A 68 -6.52 3.49 -0.09
N LYS A 69 -6.29 3.07 -1.34
CA LYS A 69 -7.35 2.95 -2.35
C LYS A 69 -8.45 1.98 -1.91
N LEU A 70 -8.08 0.78 -1.44
CA LEU A 70 -9.04 -0.22 -0.98
C LEU A 70 -9.82 0.26 0.24
N PHE A 71 -9.17 0.95 1.18
CA PHE A 71 -9.84 1.55 2.33
C PHE A 71 -10.90 2.56 1.88
N ARG A 72 -10.53 3.50 1.00
CA ARG A 72 -11.46 4.52 0.49
C ARG A 72 -12.63 3.90 -0.26
N GLN A 73 -12.41 2.87 -1.07
CA GLN A 73 -13.48 2.17 -1.77
C GLN A 73 -14.44 1.46 -0.82
N ARG A 74 -13.93 0.84 0.25
CA ARG A 74 -14.73 0.06 1.19
C ARG A 74 -15.53 0.92 2.17
N PHE A 75 -14.96 2.03 2.62
CA PHE A 75 -15.50 2.83 3.72
C PHE A 75 -16.07 4.18 3.28
N ALA A 76 -16.07 4.48 1.98
CA ALA A 76 -16.79 5.62 1.43
C ALA A 76 -18.27 5.61 1.85
N GLY A 77 -18.74 6.72 2.42
CA GLY A 77 -20.13 6.86 2.87
C GLY A 77 -20.51 5.99 4.07
N THR A 78 -19.53 5.41 4.78
CA THR A 78 -19.79 4.58 5.96
C THR A 78 -19.57 5.32 7.26
N THR A 79 -20.28 4.87 8.29
CA THR A 79 -20.12 5.35 9.65
C THR A 79 -19.35 4.34 10.49
N LEU A 80 -18.32 4.81 11.18
CA LEU A 80 -17.54 4.05 12.14
C LEU A 80 -17.80 4.57 13.54
N THR A 81 -17.60 3.73 14.54
CA THR A 81 -17.60 4.08 15.96
C THR A 81 -16.35 3.55 16.62
N ASN A 82 -15.90 4.19 17.70
CA ASN A 82 -14.88 3.58 18.55
C ASN A 82 -15.44 2.42 19.39
N ARG A 83 -14.56 1.60 19.95
CA ARG A 83 -14.91 0.46 20.83
C ARG A 83 -15.79 0.84 22.02
N THR A 84 -15.58 2.03 22.60
CA THR A 84 -16.36 2.53 23.74
C THR A 84 -17.67 3.23 23.33
N GLN A 85 -17.94 3.34 22.02
CA GLN A 85 -19.12 4.01 21.46
C GLN A 85 -19.33 5.46 21.94
N THR A 86 -18.23 6.15 22.23
CA THR A 86 -18.24 7.56 22.65
C THR A 86 -18.04 8.53 21.48
N LYS A 87 -17.51 8.04 20.34
CA LYS A 87 -17.23 8.85 19.16
C LYS A 87 -17.75 8.16 17.90
N LEU A 88 -18.46 8.93 17.09
CA LEU A 88 -18.90 8.54 15.76
C LEU A 88 -17.96 9.18 14.72
N TYR A 89 -17.53 8.42 13.72
CA TYR A 89 -16.71 8.89 12.61
C TYR A 89 -17.48 8.65 11.31
N VAL A 90 -17.91 9.71 10.66
CA VAL A 90 -18.69 9.64 9.42
C VAL A 90 -17.80 9.98 8.26
N ILE A 91 -17.57 9.00 7.40
CA ILE A 91 -16.73 9.15 6.23
C ILE A 91 -17.60 9.63 5.08
N ASP A 92 -17.20 10.72 4.44
CA ASP A 92 -17.89 11.26 3.26
C ASP A 92 -18.00 10.22 2.13
N GLN A 93 -18.97 10.37 1.24
CA GLN A 93 -19.19 9.49 0.09
C GLN A 93 -17.97 9.39 -0.84
N ARG A 94 -17.13 10.42 -0.88
CA ARG A 94 -15.89 10.41 -1.68
C ARG A 94 -14.67 9.97 -0.87
N ALA A 95 -14.84 9.59 0.40
CA ALA A 95 -13.77 9.28 1.35
C ALA A 95 -12.65 10.34 1.37
N ARG A 96 -13.04 11.63 1.29
CA ARG A 96 -12.13 12.79 1.33
C ARG A 96 -12.10 13.46 2.67
N PHE A 97 -13.22 13.42 3.39
CA PHE A 97 -13.39 14.05 4.68
C PHE A 97 -13.96 13.04 5.66
N VAL A 98 -13.67 13.26 6.93
CA VAL A 98 -14.25 12.53 8.03
C VAL A 98 -14.77 13.51 9.06
N GLU A 99 -16.01 13.33 9.44
CA GLU A 99 -16.65 14.07 10.51
C GLU A 99 -16.60 13.24 11.79
N VAL A 100 -16.10 13.84 12.87
CA VAL A 100 -16.06 13.23 14.20
C VAL A 100 -17.17 13.86 15.03
N VAL A 101 -18.08 13.05 15.55
CA VAL A 101 -19.18 13.49 16.42
C VAL A 101 -18.97 12.90 17.82
N GLU A 102 -18.99 13.77 18.83
CA GLU A 102 -18.80 13.44 20.24
C GLU A 102 -19.69 14.36 21.09
N ALA A 103 -20.64 13.79 21.84
CA ALA A 103 -21.49 14.44 22.86
C ALA A 103 -21.75 15.96 22.63
N GLY A 104 -22.46 16.31 21.54
CA GLY A 104 -22.84 17.69 21.23
C GLY A 104 -21.79 18.54 20.51
N ARG A 105 -20.65 17.96 20.13
CA ARG A 105 -19.61 18.57 19.29
C ARG A 105 -19.41 17.76 18.03
N SER A 106 -19.27 18.45 16.90
CA SER A 106 -18.82 17.86 15.64
C SER A 106 -17.61 18.61 15.10
N ALA A 107 -16.67 17.87 14.52
CA ALA A 107 -15.51 18.44 13.85
C ALA A 107 -15.27 17.67 12.55
N THR A 108 -14.98 18.39 11.46
CA THR A 108 -14.67 17.78 10.16
C THR A 108 -13.19 17.97 9.86
N GLY A 109 -12.53 16.88 9.48
CA GLY A 109 -11.13 16.88 9.07
C GLY A 109 -10.92 16.23 7.70
N PRO A 110 -9.82 16.55 7.00
CA PRO A 110 -9.44 15.85 5.79
C PRO A 110 -9.00 14.42 6.10
N LEU A 111 -9.36 13.48 5.22
CA LEU A 111 -8.93 12.08 5.26
C LEU A 111 -7.73 11.88 4.33
N THR A 112 -6.67 12.65 4.56
CA THR A 112 -5.42 12.59 3.79
C THR A 112 -4.66 11.30 4.05
N GLU A 113 -4.50 10.94 5.33
CA GLU A 113 -3.77 9.74 5.77
C GLU A 113 -4.74 8.62 6.17
N THR A 114 -4.67 7.48 5.47
CA THR A 114 -5.53 6.32 5.71
C THR A 114 -4.92 5.29 6.65
N GLU A 115 -3.59 5.27 6.78
CA GLU A 115 -2.84 4.29 7.59
C GLU A 115 -3.31 4.24 9.05
N PRO A 116 -3.45 5.36 9.78
CA PRO A 116 -3.94 5.33 11.16
C PRO A 116 -5.34 4.74 11.29
N TRP A 117 -6.20 4.96 10.30
CA TRP A 117 -7.57 4.41 10.27
C TRP A 117 -7.57 2.90 10.05
N ILE A 118 -6.73 2.43 9.13
CA ILE A 118 -6.58 1.00 8.85
C ILE A 118 -6.04 0.27 10.07
N GLU A 119 -5.05 0.84 10.76
CA GLU A 119 -4.50 0.22 11.98
C GLU A 119 -5.51 0.22 13.13
N ARG A 120 -6.29 1.30 13.32
CA ARG A 120 -7.38 1.32 14.33
C ARG A 120 -8.53 0.36 14.03
N LEU A 121 -8.82 0.11 12.75
CA LEU A 121 -9.76 -0.95 12.36
C LEU A 121 -9.18 -2.35 12.63
N ARG A 122 -7.88 -2.54 12.37
CA ARG A 122 -7.20 -3.82 12.63
C ARG A 122 -7.09 -4.13 14.12
N SER A 123 -6.79 -3.13 14.96
CA SER A 123 -6.74 -3.28 16.43
C SER A 123 -8.13 -3.53 17.02
N GLY A 124 -9.19 -3.26 16.26
CA GLY A 124 -10.58 -3.35 16.72
C GLY A 124 -11.04 -2.15 17.55
N ASP A 125 -10.23 -1.08 17.59
CA ASP A 125 -10.58 0.19 18.22
C ASP A 125 -11.66 0.93 17.44
N LEU A 126 -11.69 0.78 16.11
CA LEU A 126 -12.76 1.24 15.24
C LEU A 126 -13.58 0.05 14.75
N ARG A 127 -14.90 0.23 14.71
CA ARG A 127 -15.89 -0.75 14.23
C ARG A 127 -16.96 -0.04 13.42
N LEU A 128 -17.70 -0.77 12.59
CA LEU A 128 -18.88 -0.21 11.92
C LEU A 128 -19.91 0.20 12.98
N ALA A 129 -20.48 1.39 12.83
CA ALA A 129 -21.57 1.82 13.69
C ALA A 129 -22.84 1.04 13.35
N THR A 130 -23.57 0.60 14.37
CA THR A 130 -24.92 0.05 14.19
C THR A 130 -25.93 1.18 14.12
N ALA A 131 -27.10 0.91 13.55
CA ALA A 131 -28.19 1.89 13.48
C ALA A 131 -28.66 2.39 14.86
N GLU A 132 -28.43 1.62 15.93
CA GLU A 132 -28.70 2.03 17.31
C GLU A 132 -27.70 3.06 17.80
N VAL A 133 -26.41 2.86 17.51
CA VAL A 133 -25.35 3.82 17.84
C VAL A 133 -25.58 5.11 17.06
N GLU A 134 -25.86 5.05 15.76
CA GLU A 134 -26.14 6.26 14.98
C GLU A 134 -27.32 7.07 15.54
N ARG A 135 -28.40 6.37 15.96
CA ARG A 135 -29.56 6.99 16.62
C ARG A 135 -29.21 7.65 17.95
N ALA A 136 -28.33 7.04 18.75
CA ALA A 136 -27.88 7.61 20.02
C ALA A 136 -27.14 8.96 19.83
N PHE A 137 -26.49 9.14 18.68
CA PHE A 137 -25.85 10.41 18.30
C PHE A 137 -26.79 11.36 17.53
N GLY A 138 -28.09 11.07 17.47
CA GLY A 138 -29.08 11.91 16.79
C GLY A 138 -29.00 11.87 15.26
N ARG A 139 -28.31 10.87 14.69
CA ARG A 139 -28.28 10.64 13.23
C ARG A 139 -29.31 9.59 12.85
N HIS A 140 -30.18 9.95 11.91
CA HIS A 140 -30.99 8.98 11.18
C HIS A 140 -30.15 8.40 10.05
N SER A 141 -29.87 7.10 10.11
CA SER A 141 -29.24 6.37 9.02
C SER A 141 -30.04 6.61 7.75
N LEU A 142 -29.41 7.12 6.69
CA LEU A 142 -29.90 6.78 5.35
C LEU A 142 -29.56 5.31 5.15
N PRO A 143 -30.52 4.47 4.71
CA PRO A 143 -30.27 3.05 4.54
C PRO A 143 -29.11 2.87 3.57
N VAL A 144 -28.04 2.23 4.04
CA VAL A 144 -26.97 1.71 3.19
C VAL A 144 -27.64 0.70 2.27
N SER A 145 -28.01 1.16 1.08
CA SER A 145 -28.49 0.28 0.02
C SER A 145 -27.31 -0.63 -0.32
N LEU A 146 -27.39 -1.86 0.20
CA LEU A 146 -26.61 -3.00 -0.23
C LEU A 146 -26.90 -3.22 -1.71
N ALA A 147 -26.22 -2.47 -2.57
CA ALA A 147 -26.09 -2.80 -3.98
C ALA A 147 -25.02 -3.89 -4.08
N LEU A 148 -25.46 -5.12 -3.79
CA LEU A 148 -24.85 -6.33 -4.33
C LEU A 148 -25.12 -6.31 -5.84
N ASN A 149 -24.07 -6.14 -6.64
CA ASN A 149 -23.89 -6.72 -7.97
C ASN A 149 -22.41 -6.67 -8.35
#